data_AF-A0A7R9EZ10-F1
#
_entry.id   AF-A0A7R9EZ10-F1
#
_cell.length_a   1.000
_cell.length_b   1.000
_cell.length_c   1.000
_cell.angle_alpha   90.00
_cell.angle_beta   90.00
_cell.angle_gamma   90.00
#
_symmetry.space_group_name_H-M   'P 1'
#
loop_
_entity.id
_entity.type
_entity.pdbx_description
1 polymer ?
#
loop_
_entity_poly.entity_id
_entity_poly.type
_entity_poly.pdbx_seq_one_letter_code
_entity_poly.pdbx_strand_id
1 'polypeptide(L)'
;MEYILDSIVVESWCPGLGYYWRDGSYGSVPVDAVRAGRDKDGSTIFLGRSFYNGDFLPAKVIPSRASAFVCWGGQEVAVEQYEVICSSQVAWEFATNGEVPEEAIAIGSTQDGEKLYAGRVMHDGTQTPGKVRSSPVMNPATFRTAVKKLRSRNDMWVQSSMGQIPDGAVWAGKDGDGSDIFVGRAFHEGDFVPGKVIPSAGGAFIAYGGEEHSKFDYE
;
A
#
# COMPACT_ATOMS: atom_id res chain seq x y z
N MET A 1 39.85 9.50 20.98
CA MET A 1 39.01 10.14 19.96
C MET A 1 38.44 9.01 19.13
N GLU A 2 37.20 8.67 19.42
CA GLU A 2 36.49 7.53 18.84
C GLU A 2 35.77 8.04 17.60
N TYR A 3 35.98 7.37 16.46
CA TYR A 3 35.35 7.74 15.20
C TYR A 3 33.87 7.33 15.27
N ILE A 4 32.97 8.30 15.22
CA ILE A 4 31.56 8.06 14.95
C ILE A 4 31.48 7.67 13.48
N LEU A 5 31.12 6.41 13.21
CA LEU A 5 30.69 6.00 11.88
C LEU A 5 29.31 6.61 11.67
N ASP A 6 29.23 7.63 10.83
CA ASP A 6 27.97 8.05 10.24
C ASP A 6 27.39 6.85 9.50
N SER A 7 26.18 6.43 9.89
CA SER A 7 25.43 5.38 9.24
C SER A 7 25.27 5.72 7.76
N ILE A 8 25.85 4.89 6.88
CA ILE A 8 25.48 4.83 5.48
C ILE A 8 24.00 4.41 5.44
N VAL A 9 23.11 5.35 5.12
CA VAL A 9 21.74 5.06 4.73
C VAL A 9 21.83 4.53 3.31
N VAL A 10 21.76 3.21 3.16
CA VAL A 10 21.54 2.62 1.83
C VAL A 10 20.07 2.81 1.54
N GLU A 11 19.71 3.91 0.89
CA GLU A 11 18.40 4.03 0.27
C GLU A 11 18.23 2.85 -0.70
N SER A 12 17.44 1.83 -0.32
CA SER A 12 17.12 0.73 -1.22
C SER A 12 16.05 1.21 -2.20
N TRP A 13 16.43 2.11 -3.08
CA TRP A 13 15.65 2.44 -4.26
C TRP A 13 15.62 1.19 -5.14
N CYS A 14 14.45 0.59 -5.29
CA CYS A 14 14.23 -0.53 -6.21
C CYS A 14 13.60 0.03 -7.50
N PRO A 15 14.40 0.51 -8.47
CA PRO A 15 13.88 0.99 -9.75
C PRO A 15 12.95 -0.06 -10.38
N GLY A 16 11.76 0.36 -10.77
CA GLY A 16 10.80 -0.48 -11.48
C GLY A 16 9.80 -1.26 -10.61
N LEU A 17 9.89 -1.20 -9.27
CA LEU A 17 8.92 -1.87 -8.38
C LEU A 17 7.82 -0.96 -7.84
N GLY A 18 7.87 0.36 -8.07
CA GLY A 18 6.84 1.31 -7.61
C GLY A 18 6.82 1.52 -6.09
N TYR A 19 7.78 0.99 -5.33
CA TYR A 19 7.94 1.19 -3.88
C TYR A 19 9.41 1.25 -3.48
N TYR A 20 9.67 1.78 -2.28
CA TYR A 20 11.00 1.81 -1.68
C TYR A 20 10.89 1.73 -0.14
N TRP A 21 12.00 1.42 0.51
CA TRP A 21 12.10 1.36 1.98
C TRP A 21 12.75 2.63 2.50
N ARG A 22 12.24 3.14 3.63
CA ARG A 22 12.85 4.25 4.35
C ARG A 22 13.06 3.89 5.81
N ASP A 23 14.25 4.15 6.31
CA ASP A 23 14.55 4.00 7.73
C ASP A 23 13.61 4.87 8.58
N GLY A 24 13.18 4.29 9.70
CA GLY A 24 12.33 4.92 10.68
C GLY A 24 12.70 4.49 12.09
N SER A 25 12.35 5.34 13.05
CA SER A 25 12.50 5.02 14.46
C SER A 25 11.55 5.84 15.31
N TYR A 26 11.22 5.34 16.51
CA TYR A 26 10.43 6.04 17.51
C TYR A 26 9.11 6.64 16.98
N GLY A 27 8.44 5.93 16.07
CA GLY A 27 7.17 6.35 15.47
C GLY A 27 7.31 7.26 14.24
N SER A 28 8.51 7.57 13.77
CA SER A 28 8.70 8.29 12.51
C SER A 28 8.16 7.48 11.34
N VAL A 29 7.37 8.14 10.50
CA VAL A 29 6.72 7.56 9.33
C VAL A 29 6.69 8.59 8.19
N PRO A 30 7.14 8.24 6.98
CA PRO A 30 7.04 9.10 5.79
C PRO A 30 5.60 9.43 5.39
N VAL A 31 5.42 10.56 4.69
CA VAL A 31 4.12 11.00 4.18
C VAL A 31 3.47 10.00 3.23
N ASP A 32 4.28 9.29 2.46
CA ASP A 32 3.90 8.30 1.45
C ASP A 32 4.00 6.85 1.95
N ALA A 33 4.02 6.66 3.27
CA ALA A 33 4.03 5.36 3.90
C ALA A 33 2.75 4.57 3.64
N VAL A 34 2.91 3.26 3.39
CA VAL A 34 1.80 2.36 3.10
C VAL A 34 0.99 2.10 4.38
N ARG A 35 -0.26 2.57 4.40
CA ARG A 35 -1.21 2.28 5.48
C ARG A 35 -1.65 0.82 5.43
N ALA A 36 -1.46 0.12 6.54
CA ALA A 36 -1.81 -1.29 6.69
C ALA A 36 -3.19 -1.49 7.31
N GLY A 37 -3.62 -0.56 8.18
CA GLY A 37 -4.94 -0.61 8.79
C GLY A 37 -5.07 0.33 9.97
N ARG A 38 -5.92 -0.04 10.92
CA ARG A 38 -6.30 0.78 12.08
C ARG A 38 -6.49 -0.11 13.30
N ASP A 39 -5.90 0.31 14.41
CA ASP A 39 -6.02 -0.37 15.70
C ASP A 39 -7.32 0.02 16.43
N LYS A 40 -7.65 -0.68 17.52
CA LYS A 40 -8.89 -0.52 18.30
C LYS A 40 -9.04 0.88 18.91
N ASP A 41 -7.92 1.49 19.30
CA ASP A 41 -7.85 2.86 19.81
C ASP A 41 -7.95 3.93 18.71
N GLY A 42 -8.10 3.51 17.45
CA GLY A 42 -8.17 4.39 16.29
C GLY A 42 -6.81 4.79 15.72
N SER A 43 -5.70 4.35 16.31
CA SER A 43 -4.35 4.59 15.79
C SER A 43 -4.18 4.00 14.40
N THR A 44 -3.50 4.73 13.53
CA THR A 44 -3.16 4.24 12.19
C THR A 44 -1.98 3.28 12.28
N ILE A 45 -2.08 2.17 11.57
CA ILE A 45 -1.03 1.16 11.46
C ILE A 45 -0.40 1.29 10.08
N PHE A 46 0.92 1.45 10.02
CA PHE A 46 1.71 1.46 8.78
C PHE A 46 2.47 0.15 8.62
N LEU A 47 2.79 -0.18 7.37
CA LEU A 47 3.54 -1.37 7.05
C LEU A 47 5.05 -1.08 7.08
N GLY A 48 5.78 -1.90 7.82
CA GLY A 48 7.23 -1.84 7.86
C GLY A 48 7.86 -3.22 7.90
N ARG A 49 9.16 -3.25 8.14
CA ARG A 49 9.93 -4.43 8.49
C ARG A 49 11.00 -4.07 9.52
N SER A 50 11.51 -5.06 10.24
CA SER A 50 12.66 -4.89 11.11
C SER A 50 13.50 -6.16 11.12
N PHE A 51 14.81 -6.00 11.19
CA PHE A 51 15.71 -7.11 11.47
C PHE A 51 15.54 -7.55 12.92
N TYR A 52 15.26 -8.82 13.15
CA TYR A 52 15.10 -9.38 14.50
C TYR A 52 15.49 -10.86 14.50
N ASN A 53 16.47 -11.22 15.33
CA ASN A 53 16.92 -12.59 15.55
C ASN A 53 17.26 -13.36 14.24
N GLY A 54 17.98 -12.71 13.32
CA GLY A 54 18.45 -13.31 12.06
C GLY A 54 17.50 -13.14 10.86
N ASP A 55 16.25 -12.72 11.10
CA ASP A 55 15.24 -12.55 10.06
C ASP A 55 14.92 -11.07 9.83
N PHE A 56 14.59 -10.69 8.59
CA PHE A 56 13.83 -9.48 8.32
C PHE A 56 12.35 -9.78 8.45
N LEU A 57 11.72 -9.33 9.53
CA LEU A 57 10.33 -9.62 9.85
C LEU A 57 9.40 -8.46 9.43
N PRO A 58 8.22 -8.76 8.84
CA PRO A 58 7.17 -7.75 8.69
C PRO A 58 6.80 -7.12 10.03
N ALA A 59 6.65 -5.79 10.03
CA ALA A 59 6.38 -5.00 11.22
C ALA A 59 5.09 -4.18 11.07
N LYS A 60 4.30 -4.11 12.14
CA LYS A 60 3.25 -3.10 12.30
C LYS A 60 3.91 -1.85 12.91
N VAL A 61 3.88 -0.73 12.21
CA VAL A 61 4.43 0.54 12.72
C VAL A 61 3.27 1.39 13.23
N ILE A 62 3.33 1.81 14.50
CA ILE A 62 2.25 2.55 15.15
C ILE A 62 2.83 3.86 15.71
N PRO A 63 2.76 4.98 14.95
CA PRO A 63 3.37 6.25 15.36
C PRO A 63 2.95 6.74 16.74
N SER A 64 1.66 6.58 17.08
CA SER A 64 1.11 6.97 18.39
C SER A 64 1.70 6.20 19.57
N ARG A 65 2.37 5.06 19.32
CA ARG A 65 3.07 4.25 20.33
C ARG A 65 4.58 4.40 20.26
N ALA A 66 5.10 5.27 19.38
CA ALA A 66 6.53 5.47 19.16
C ALA A 66 7.30 4.15 18.92
N SER A 67 6.68 3.16 18.28
CA SER A 67 7.26 1.83 18.11
C SER A 67 6.70 1.11 16.89
N ALA A 68 7.49 0.17 16.38
CA ALA A 68 6.99 -0.89 15.53
C ALA A 68 6.93 -2.21 16.30
N PHE A 69 6.22 -3.19 15.76
CA PHE A 69 6.11 -4.50 16.38
C PHE A 69 6.24 -5.61 15.35
N VAL A 70 7.06 -6.61 15.65
CA VAL A 70 7.28 -7.80 14.82
C VAL A 70 6.76 -9.05 15.52
N CYS A 71 6.42 -10.08 14.75
CA CYS A 71 5.98 -11.37 15.30
C CYS A 71 7.12 -12.40 15.28
N TRP A 72 7.59 -12.78 16.47
CA TRP A 72 8.66 -13.76 16.68
C TRP A 72 8.29 -14.74 17.80
N GLY A 73 8.51 -16.04 17.57
CA GLY A 73 8.17 -17.08 18.57
C GLY A 73 6.68 -17.17 18.93
N GLY A 74 5.79 -16.69 18.07
CA GLY A 74 4.34 -16.59 18.36
C GLY A 74 3.97 -15.42 19.28
N GLN A 75 4.93 -14.56 19.61
CA GLN A 75 4.75 -13.36 20.42
C GLN A 75 4.94 -12.10 19.57
N GLU A 76 4.33 -11.01 20.01
CA GLU A 76 4.58 -9.70 19.47
C GLU A 76 5.72 -9.03 20.25
N VAL A 77 6.71 -8.53 19.53
CA VAL A 77 7.90 -7.89 20.09
C VAL A 77 7.97 -6.45 19.59
N ALA A 78 8.03 -5.49 20.52
CA ALA A 78 8.24 -4.09 20.20
C ALA A 78 9.69 -3.83 19.77
N VAL A 79 9.86 -3.03 18.71
CA VAL A 79 11.15 -2.62 18.16
C VAL A 79 11.14 -1.12 17.88
N GLU A 80 12.26 -0.46 18.16
CA GLU A 80 12.40 0.99 18.06
C GLU A 80 12.99 1.44 16.71
N GLN A 81 13.73 0.54 16.05
CA GLN A 81 14.32 0.76 14.73
C GLN A 81 13.63 -0.16 13.73
N TYR A 82 13.28 0.38 12.57
CA TYR A 82 12.55 -0.34 11.53
C TYR A 82 12.71 0.38 10.19
N GLU A 83 12.26 -0.26 9.11
CA GLU A 83 12.08 0.36 7.81
C GLU A 83 10.59 0.42 7.48
N VAL A 84 10.14 1.53 6.90
CA VAL A 84 8.76 1.74 6.45
C VAL A 84 8.71 1.60 4.93
N ILE A 85 7.75 0.84 4.42
CA ILE A 85 7.51 0.78 2.97
C ILE A 85 6.75 2.03 2.52
N CYS A 86 7.26 2.67 1.48
CA CYS A 86 6.72 3.90 0.91
C CYS A 86 6.32 3.67 -0.53
N SER A 87 5.09 4.02 -0.89
CA SER A 87 4.56 3.89 -2.26
C SER A 87 3.19 4.54 -2.41
N SER A 88 2.97 5.18 -3.58
CA SER A 88 1.65 5.60 -4.06
C SER A 88 0.95 4.55 -4.94
N GLN A 89 1.66 3.46 -5.27
CA GLN A 89 1.32 2.49 -6.30
C GLN A 89 1.09 1.10 -5.71
N VAL A 90 0.64 1.00 -4.46
CA VAL A 90 0.38 -0.31 -3.86
C VAL A 90 -1.08 -0.50 -3.46
N ALA A 91 -1.57 -1.71 -3.72
CA ALA A 91 -2.93 -2.09 -3.38
C ALA A 91 -2.97 -3.39 -2.58
N TRP A 92 -4.01 -3.52 -1.78
CA TRP A 92 -4.27 -4.66 -0.93
C TRP A 92 -5.27 -5.61 -1.63
N GLU A 93 -4.82 -6.78 -2.08
CA GLU A 93 -5.59 -7.74 -2.89
C GLU A 93 -6.04 -8.96 -2.10
N PHE A 94 -7.32 -9.32 -2.18
CA PHE A 94 -7.87 -10.49 -1.49
C PHE A 94 -7.22 -11.79 -1.94
N ALA A 95 -6.75 -12.59 -0.99
CA ALA A 95 -6.31 -13.96 -1.21
C ALA A 95 -7.09 -14.93 -0.33
N THR A 96 -7.38 -16.10 -0.89
CA THR A 96 -8.01 -17.25 -0.22
C THR A 96 -7.05 -18.43 -0.18
N ASN A 97 -7.24 -19.36 0.77
CA ASN A 97 -6.47 -20.61 0.86
C ASN A 97 -4.95 -20.45 1.00
N GLY A 98 -4.47 -19.31 1.47
CA GLY A 98 -3.04 -19.06 1.69
C GLY A 98 -2.24 -18.71 0.43
N GLU A 99 -2.84 -18.77 -0.77
CA GLU A 99 -2.17 -18.51 -2.04
C GLU A 99 -1.60 -17.09 -2.11
N VAL A 100 -0.30 -16.97 -2.35
CA VAL A 100 0.40 -15.70 -2.55
C VAL A 100 0.33 -15.34 -4.03
N PRO A 101 -0.29 -14.20 -4.42
CA PRO A 101 -0.25 -13.71 -5.78
C PRO A 101 1.20 -13.61 -6.26
N GLU A 102 1.41 -13.91 -7.54
CA GLU A 102 2.75 -13.89 -8.15
C GLU A 102 3.47 -12.56 -7.94
N GLU A 103 2.72 -11.45 -7.96
CA GLU A 103 3.23 -10.08 -7.80
C GLU A 103 3.22 -9.56 -6.35
N ALA A 104 3.00 -10.43 -5.36
CA ALA A 104 3.00 -10.00 -3.97
C ALA A 104 4.38 -9.47 -3.55
N ILE A 105 4.38 -8.34 -2.85
CA ILE A 105 5.61 -7.72 -2.36
C ILE A 105 6.13 -8.52 -1.16
N ALA A 106 7.36 -9.05 -1.29
CA ALA A 106 8.08 -9.63 -0.17
C ALA A 106 8.52 -8.51 0.79
N ILE A 107 7.96 -8.52 1.99
CA ILE A 107 8.19 -7.50 3.03
C ILE A 107 9.37 -7.89 3.91
N GLY A 108 9.72 -9.16 3.95
CA GLY A 108 10.84 -9.66 4.73
C GLY A 108 11.37 -10.98 4.20
N SER A 109 12.35 -11.52 4.91
CA SER A 109 12.95 -12.81 4.61
C SER A 109 13.48 -13.47 5.88
N THR A 110 13.42 -14.80 5.94
CA THR A 110 14.15 -15.55 6.98
C THR A 110 15.64 -15.59 6.68
N GLN A 111 16.44 -15.99 7.66
CA GLN A 111 17.87 -16.24 7.49
C GLN A 111 18.17 -17.25 6.37
N ASP A 112 17.28 -18.21 6.14
CA ASP A 112 17.39 -19.23 5.08
C ASP A 112 16.93 -18.71 3.70
N GLY A 113 16.51 -17.45 3.60
CA GLY A 113 16.05 -16.83 2.36
C GLY A 113 14.56 -17.05 2.03
N GLU A 114 13.77 -17.63 2.95
CA GLU A 114 12.32 -17.78 2.76
C GLU A 114 11.67 -16.39 2.75
N LYS A 115 10.94 -16.07 1.67
CA LYS A 115 10.23 -14.80 1.55
C LYS A 115 9.06 -14.73 2.54
N LEU A 116 8.96 -13.60 3.23
CA LEU A 116 7.86 -13.26 4.12
C LEU A 116 7.02 -12.15 3.52
N TYR A 117 5.70 -12.31 3.59
CA TYR A 117 4.74 -11.37 3.02
C TYR A 117 3.90 -10.74 4.12
N ALA A 118 3.34 -9.56 3.83
CA ALA A 118 2.33 -8.96 4.67
C ALA A 118 0.94 -9.40 4.23
N GLY A 119 0.18 -9.92 5.19
CA GLY A 119 -1.26 -10.08 5.10
C GLY A 119 -1.95 -9.12 6.05
N ARG A 120 -3.25 -8.85 5.86
CA ARG A 120 -4.06 -8.17 6.88
C ARG A 120 -5.43 -8.81 7.03
N VAL A 121 -5.96 -8.76 8.26
CA VAL A 121 -7.24 -9.36 8.64
C VAL A 121 -8.13 -8.32 9.35
N MET A 122 -9.44 -8.45 9.16
CA MET A 122 -10.43 -7.79 10.02
C MET A 122 -10.70 -8.67 11.23
N HIS A 123 -10.42 -8.20 12.45
CA HIS A 123 -10.65 -8.93 13.69
C HIS A 123 -11.06 -7.98 14.82
N ASP A 124 -12.18 -8.23 15.50
CA ASP A 124 -12.74 -7.38 16.58
C ASP A 124 -12.79 -5.88 16.20
N GLY A 125 -13.22 -5.57 14.96
CA GLY A 125 -13.28 -4.19 14.45
C GLY A 125 -11.93 -3.55 14.09
N THR A 126 -10.81 -4.23 14.37
CA THR A 126 -9.47 -3.81 13.97
C THR A 126 -9.11 -4.34 12.58
N GLN A 127 -8.34 -3.57 11.81
CA GLN A 127 -7.69 -4.04 10.60
C GLN A 127 -6.20 -4.15 10.91
N THR A 128 -5.71 -5.36 11.18
CA THR A 128 -4.32 -5.57 11.60
C THR A 128 -3.53 -6.36 10.56
N PRO A 129 -2.29 -5.93 10.25
CA PRO A 129 -1.38 -6.73 9.44
C PRO A 129 -0.78 -7.90 10.24
N GLY A 130 -0.30 -8.92 9.53
CA GLY A 130 0.36 -10.10 10.06
C GLY A 130 1.29 -10.77 9.05
N LYS A 131 2.19 -11.62 9.55
CA LYS A 131 3.18 -12.36 8.76
C LYS A 131 2.50 -13.51 7.99
N VAL A 132 2.75 -13.59 6.69
CA VAL A 132 2.30 -14.68 5.82
C VAL A 132 3.53 -15.37 5.22
N ARG A 133 3.56 -16.70 5.32
CA ARG A 133 4.58 -17.53 4.67
C ARG A 133 4.05 -18.07 3.35
N SER A 134 4.91 -18.13 2.34
CA SER A 134 4.62 -18.86 1.10
C SER A 134 5.05 -20.30 1.30
N SER A 135 4.11 -21.18 1.65
CA SER A 135 4.38 -22.62 1.63
C SER A 135 3.18 -23.36 1.03
N PRO A 136 3.38 -24.27 0.06
CA PRO A 136 2.30 -25.08 -0.53
C PRO A 136 1.66 -26.06 0.46
N VAL A 137 2.21 -26.18 1.68
CA VAL A 137 1.70 -27.05 2.74
C VAL A 137 1.38 -26.19 3.97
N MET A 138 0.33 -25.38 3.93
CA MET A 138 -0.18 -24.72 5.13
C MET A 138 -1.38 -25.50 5.70
N ASN A 139 -1.25 -25.92 6.96
CA ASN A 139 -2.32 -26.49 7.78
C ASN A 139 -3.52 -25.51 7.85
N PRO A 140 -4.77 -25.96 7.63
CA PRO A 140 -5.98 -25.13 7.59
C PRO A 140 -6.37 -24.45 8.92
N ALA A 141 -5.56 -24.56 9.97
CA ALA A 141 -5.82 -24.01 11.29
C ALA A 141 -5.30 -22.59 11.54
N THR A 142 -4.42 -22.00 10.70
CA THR A 142 -3.72 -20.77 11.13
C THR A 142 -4.30 -19.45 10.63
N PHE A 143 -4.90 -19.31 9.44
CA PHE A 143 -5.61 -18.06 9.09
C PHE A 143 -6.73 -18.31 8.08
N ARG A 144 -8.00 -18.31 8.54
CA ARG A 144 -9.21 -18.50 7.71
C ARG A 144 -9.82 -17.19 7.19
N THR A 145 -9.07 -16.10 7.19
CA THR A 145 -9.61 -14.81 6.74
C THR A 145 -8.91 -14.35 5.48
N ALA A 146 -9.71 -13.83 4.54
CA ALA A 146 -9.30 -12.99 3.43
C ALA A 146 -8.03 -12.20 3.75
N VAL A 147 -6.90 -12.69 3.26
CA VAL A 147 -5.61 -12.03 3.43
C VAL A 147 -5.54 -11.02 2.31
N LYS A 148 -5.65 -9.72 2.60
CA LYS A 148 -5.27 -8.76 1.57
C LYS A 148 -3.73 -8.71 1.47
N LYS A 149 -3.15 -8.85 0.27
CA LYS A 149 -1.70 -8.84 0.01
C LYS A 149 -1.31 -7.59 -0.77
N LEU A 150 -0.09 -7.08 -0.53
CA LEU A 150 0.39 -5.85 -1.18
C LEU A 150 0.90 -6.16 -2.60
N ARG A 151 0.31 -5.56 -3.62
CA ARG A 151 0.78 -5.61 -5.02
C ARG A 151 1.33 -4.26 -5.45
N SER A 152 2.32 -4.24 -6.33
CA SER A 152 2.70 -3.05 -7.08
C SER A 152 1.72 -2.82 -8.23
N ARG A 153 1.30 -1.59 -8.46
CA ARG A 153 0.39 -1.17 -9.53
C ARG A 153 1.16 -0.21 -10.42
N ASN A 154 1.45 -0.63 -11.64
CA ASN A 154 1.90 0.27 -12.70
C ASN A 154 0.71 1.09 -13.25
N ASP A 155 -0.07 1.70 -12.36
CA ASP A 155 -1.15 2.60 -12.76
C ASP A 155 -0.50 3.89 -13.29
N MET A 156 -0.71 4.19 -14.57
CA MET A 156 -0.24 5.40 -15.22
C MET A 156 -1.42 6.30 -15.57
N TRP A 157 -1.28 7.59 -15.33
CA TRP A 157 -2.15 8.62 -15.88
C TRP A 157 -1.84 8.73 -17.38
N VAL A 158 -2.83 8.50 -18.24
CA VAL A 158 -2.64 8.46 -19.70
C VAL A 158 -3.45 9.58 -20.32
N GLN A 159 -2.73 10.57 -20.86
CA GLN A 159 -3.33 11.73 -21.51
C GLN A 159 -4.34 11.29 -22.58
N SER A 160 -5.58 11.71 -22.40
CA SER A 160 -6.75 11.30 -23.18
C SER A 160 -7.64 12.51 -23.43
N SER A 161 -8.50 12.43 -24.45
CA SER A 161 -9.42 13.53 -24.76
C SER A 161 -10.70 13.06 -25.42
N MET A 162 -11.72 13.93 -25.44
CA MET A 162 -12.94 13.77 -26.22
C MET A 162 -13.67 12.42 -25.99
N GLY A 163 -13.72 11.97 -24.73
CA GLY A 163 -14.37 10.73 -24.33
C GLY A 163 -13.56 9.46 -24.61
N GLN A 164 -12.33 9.56 -25.13
CA GLN A 164 -11.44 8.42 -25.25
C GLN A 164 -11.08 7.83 -23.88
N ILE A 165 -11.11 6.51 -23.79
CA ILE A 165 -10.72 5.75 -22.60
C ILE A 165 -9.56 4.83 -23.00
N PRO A 166 -8.39 4.94 -22.34
CA PRO A 166 -7.27 4.06 -22.62
C PRO A 166 -7.55 2.64 -22.12
N ASP A 167 -6.91 1.66 -22.74
CA ASP A 167 -6.99 0.27 -22.30
C ASP A 167 -6.53 0.12 -20.85
N GLY A 168 -7.32 -0.57 -20.04
CA GLY A 168 -7.03 -0.77 -18.62
C GLY A 168 -7.44 0.39 -17.70
N ALA A 169 -8.14 1.41 -18.21
CA ALA A 169 -8.69 2.48 -17.40
C ALA A 169 -9.55 1.95 -16.23
N VAL A 170 -9.45 2.61 -15.07
CA VAL A 170 -10.14 2.17 -13.86
C VAL A 170 -11.62 2.56 -13.96
N TRP A 171 -12.47 1.57 -14.22
CA TRP A 171 -13.93 1.73 -14.18
C TRP A 171 -14.40 1.97 -12.75
N ALA A 172 -15.10 3.08 -12.53
CA ALA A 172 -15.57 3.55 -11.23
C ALA A 172 -17.05 3.24 -10.98
N GLY A 173 -17.79 2.74 -11.99
CA GLY A 173 -19.19 2.36 -11.87
C GLY A 173 -20.06 3.02 -12.94
N LYS A 174 -21.32 3.29 -12.60
CA LYS A 174 -22.30 3.94 -13.48
C LYS A 174 -22.86 5.23 -12.88
N ASP A 175 -23.14 6.22 -13.73
CA ASP A 175 -23.88 7.42 -13.34
C ASP A 175 -25.38 7.11 -13.22
N GLY A 176 -26.15 8.05 -12.70
CA GLY A 176 -27.60 7.90 -12.48
C GLY A 176 -28.40 7.63 -13.75
N ASP A 177 -27.87 7.99 -14.92
CA ASP A 177 -28.44 7.72 -16.24
C ASP A 177 -28.01 6.35 -16.83
N GLY A 178 -27.13 5.61 -16.13
CA GLY A 178 -26.60 4.32 -16.56
C GLY A 178 -25.32 4.39 -17.41
N SER A 179 -24.81 5.59 -17.70
CA SER A 179 -23.52 5.81 -18.39
C SER A 179 -22.36 5.28 -17.55
N ASP A 180 -21.34 4.72 -18.20
CA ASP A 180 -20.14 4.25 -17.51
C ASP A 180 -19.27 5.42 -17.05
N ILE A 181 -18.71 5.28 -15.85
CA ILE A 181 -17.80 6.25 -15.24
C ILE A 181 -16.43 5.62 -15.07
N PHE A 182 -15.37 6.38 -15.37
CA PHE A 182 -13.99 6.02 -15.11
C PHE A 182 -13.33 7.05 -14.18
N VAL A 183 -12.27 6.63 -13.49
CA VAL A 183 -11.41 7.52 -12.70
C VAL A 183 -10.58 8.36 -13.67
N GLY A 184 -10.61 9.68 -13.51
CA GLY A 184 -9.76 10.59 -14.26
C GLY A 184 -9.31 11.78 -13.44
N ARG A 185 -8.48 12.63 -14.04
CA ARG A 185 -8.19 13.98 -13.53
C ARG A 185 -8.00 14.95 -14.68
N ALA A 186 -8.25 16.23 -14.46
CA ALA A 186 -8.09 17.25 -15.49
C ALA A 186 -7.43 18.51 -14.94
N PHE A 187 -6.65 19.17 -15.78
CA PHE A 187 -5.97 20.40 -15.39
C PHE A 187 -6.97 21.57 -15.25
N HIS A 188 -6.93 22.25 -14.11
CA HIS A 188 -7.76 23.39 -13.81
C HIS A 188 -7.00 24.36 -12.91
N GLU A 189 -6.85 25.60 -13.36
CA GLU A 189 -6.23 26.70 -12.60
C GLU A 189 -4.89 26.38 -11.93
N GLY A 190 -4.01 25.67 -12.65
CA GLY A 190 -2.64 25.42 -12.19
C GLY A 190 -2.40 24.06 -11.55
N ASP A 191 -3.44 23.24 -11.36
CA ASP A 191 -3.32 21.91 -10.76
C ASP A 191 -4.18 20.87 -11.51
N PHE A 192 -3.86 19.59 -11.32
CA PHE A 192 -4.69 18.47 -11.77
C PHE A 192 -5.72 18.13 -10.70
N VAL A 193 -6.99 18.39 -11.02
CA VAL A 193 -8.10 18.11 -10.13
C VAL A 193 -8.68 16.72 -10.46
N PRO A 194 -8.80 15.80 -9.49
CA PRO A 194 -9.41 14.51 -9.73
C PRO A 194 -10.91 14.65 -10.03
N GLY A 195 -11.43 13.74 -10.85
CA GLY A 195 -12.82 13.77 -11.29
C GLY A 195 -13.29 12.45 -11.89
N LYS A 196 -14.49 12.51 -12.46
CA LYS A 196 -15.11 11.39 -13.18
C LYS A 196 -14.96 11.59 -14.69
N VAL A 197 -14.61 10.56 -15.44
CA VAL A 197 -14.66 10.57 -16.91
C VAL A 197 -15.89 9.82 -17.37
N ILE A 198 -16.71 10.46 -18.19
CA ILE A 198 -17.93 9.88 -18.75
C ILE A 198 -17.77 9.88 -20.28
N PRO A 199 -17.43 8.74 -20.90
CA PRO A 199 -17.16 8.65 -22.34
C PRO A 199 -18.35 9.10 -23.19
N SER A 200 -19.57 8.71 -22.79
CA SER A 200 -20.81 9.09 -23.47
C SER A 200 -21.09 10.60 -23.42
N ALA A 201 -20.57 11.30 -22.41
CA ALA A 201 -20.65 12.75 -22.29
C ALA A 201 -19.43 13.48 -22.88
N GLY A 202 -18.45 12.73 -23.40
CA GLY A 202 -17.31 13.26 -24.15
C GLY A 202 -16.18 13.87 -23.32
N GLY A 203 -16.15 13.68 -21.99
CA GLY A 203 -15.12 14.32 -21.17
C GLY A 203 -15.08 13.94 -19.69
N ALA A 204 -14.17 14.62 -18.98
CA ALA A 204 -14.03 14.57 -17.53
C ALA A 204 -14.82 15.69 -16.84
N PHE A 205 -15.28 15.41 -15.62
CA PHE A 205 -16.04 16.32 -14.78
C PHE A 205 -15.33 16.40 -13.43
N ILE A 206 -14.85 17.60 -13.09
CA ILE A 206 -14.10 17.87 -11.86
C ILE A 206 -14.89 18.82 -10.97
N ALA A 207 -14.77 18.66 -9.65
CA ALA A 207 -15.37 19.57 -8.68
C ALA A 207 -14.36 20.63 -8.27
N TYR A 208 -14.64 21.90 -8.53
CA TYR A 208 -13.77 23.03 -8.15
C TYR A 208 -14.63 24.24 -7.77
N GLY A 209 -14.24 24.98 -6.73
CA GLY A 209 -14.95 26.20 -6.33
C GLY A 209 -16.41 26.03 -5.88
N GLY A 210 -16.86 24.79 -5.62
CA GLY A 210 -18.27 24.48 -5.33
C GLY A 210 -19.12 24.18 -6.57
N GLU A 211 -18.52 24.19 -7.77
CA GLU A 211 -19.15 23.89 -9.05
C GLU A 211 -18.54 22.65 -9.71
N GLU A 212 -19.26 22.05 -10.67
CA GLU A 212 -18.75 21.00 -11.53
C GLU A 212 -18.28 21.62 -12.86
N HIS A 213 -17.06 21.30 -13.29
CA HIS A 213 -16.49 21.78 -14.55
C HIS A 213 -16.23 20.62 -15.51
N SER A 214 -16.75 20.76 -16.73
CA SER A 214 -16.47 19.82 -17.84
C SER A 214 -15.13 20.11 -18.50
N LYS A 215 -14.37 19.06 -18.80
CA LYS A 215 -13.02 19.10 -19.36
C LYS A 215 -12.89 18.07 -20.48
N PHE A 216 -12.47 18.52 -21.66
CA PHE A 216 -12.30 17.65 -22.83
C PHE A 216 -10.93 16.99 -22.90
N ASP A 217 -9.94 17.53 -22.18
CA ASP A 217 -8.60 16.96 -22.00
C ASP A 217 -8.43 16.52 -20.55
N TYR A 218 -7.94 15.30 -20.34
CA TYR A 218 -7.84 14.66 -19.03
C TYR A 218 -6.83 13.49 -19.05
N GLU A 219 -6.53 12.94 -17.87
CA GLU A 219 -5.72 11.72 -17.69
C GLU A 219 -6.49 10.65 -16.94
#